data_AF-A0A2D5UBA4-F1
#
_entry.id   AF-A0A2D5UBA4-F1
#
_cell.length_a   1.000
_cell.length_b   1.000
_cell.length_c   1.000
_cell.angle_alpha   90.00
_cell.angle_beta   90.00
_cell.angle_gamma   90.00
#
_symmetry.space_group_name_H-M   'P 1'
#
loop_
_entity.id
_entity.type
_entity.pdbx_description
1 polymer ?
#
loop_
_entity_poly.entity_id
_entity_poly.type
_entity_poly.pdbx_seq_one_letter_code
_entity_poly.pdbx_strand_id
1 'polypeptide(L)'
;MKHIFSTFLKILIGLLLVLLIGAGLLLAWGAYRISQHSRQPLERWYSGAGSAQKRPIILVHGLNRSARMWAVADDGHGNGIPETISMVDFLKSRGFPNIYLNTFADTRNASLVENARILKMWIDKTKKRFNAGKVDIISHSMGALVARAYLQEMDLKDGSRVSSLSYEDDVANLVMIAAPHLEALSRIRYPLSWAGTPSAP
;
A
#
# COMPACT_ATOMS: atom_id res chain seq x y z
N MET A 1 -52.94 2.20 -39.33
CA MET A 1 -51.71 1.39 -39.17
C MET A 1 -50.43 2.21 -39.00
N LYS A 2 -50.09 3.16 -39.88
CA LYS A 2 -48.82 3.94 -39.77
C LYS A 2 -48.61 4.69 -38.44
N HIS A 3 -49.66 5.30 -37.88
CA HIS A 3 -49.57 6.02 -36.60
C HIS A 3 -49.29 5.10 -35.40
N ILE A 4 -49.92 3.93 -35.34
CA ILE A 4 -49.73 2.94 -34.26
C ILE A 4 -48.31 2.39 -34.30
N PHE A 5 -47.79 2.10 -35.50
CA PHE A 5 -46.41 1.64 -35.68
C PHE A 5 -45.38 2.69 -35.24
N SER A 6 -45.61 3.97 -35.55
CA SER A 6 -44.73 5.07 -35.11
C SER A 6 -44.69 5.22 -33.58
N THR A 7 -45.84 5.13 -32.92
CA THR A 7 -45.90 5.21 -31.45
C THR A 7 -45.21 4.03 -30.80
N PHE A 8 -45.44 2.81 -31.30
CA PHE A 8 -44.80 1.60 -30.79
C PHE A 8 -43.27 1.66 -30.93
N LEU A 9 -42.76 2.10 -32.09
CA LEU A 9 -41.33 2.25 -32.33
C LEU A 9 -40.68 3.26 -31.37
N LYS A 10 -41.34 4.38 -31.08
CA LYS A 10 -40.83 5.38 -30.11
C LYS A 10 -40.74 4.81 -28.69
N ILE A 11 -41.73 4.03 -28.26
CA ILE A 11 -41.72 3.36 -26.95
C ILE A 11 -40.56 2.36 -26.89
N LEU A 12 -40.37 1.56 -27.94
CA LEU A 12 -39.29 0.58 -28.02
C LEU A 12 -37.90 1.25 -27.94
N ILE A 13 -37.70 2.35 -28.69
CA ILE A 13 -36.47 3.15 -28.63
C ILE A 13 -36.26 3.73 -27.24
N GLY A 14 -37.31 4.25 -26.60
CA GLY A 14 -37.24 4.78 -25.23
C GLY A 14 -36.83 3.71 -24.21
N LEU A 15 -37.41 2.52 -24.28
CA LEU A 15 -37.05 1.38 -23.41
C LEU A 15 -35.61 0.93 -23.64
N LEU A 16 -35.17 0.86 -24.90
CA LEU A 16 -33.79 0.51 -25.24
C LEU A 16 -32.79 1.53 -24.68
N LEU A 17 -33.09 2.83 -24.77
CA LEU A 17 -32.24 3.88 -24.20
C LEU A 17 -32.13 3.76 -22.67
N VAL A 18 -33.23 3.50 -21.97
CA VAL A 18 -33.23 3.29 -20.51
C VAL A 18 -32.37 2.08 -20.14
N LEU A 19 -32.50 0.97 -20.86
CA LEU A 19 -31.68 -0.23 -20.63
C LEU A 19 -30.18 0.04 -20.86
N LEU A 20 -29.83 0.75 -21.94
CA LEU A 20 -28.45 1.10 -22.25
C LEU A 20 -27.83 2.02 -21.19
N ILE A 21 -28.59 3.01 -20.70
CA ILE A 21 -28.15 3.89 -19.60
C ILE A 21 -27.95 3.06 -18.32
N GLY A 22 -28.90 2.20 -17.98
CA GLY A 22 -28.80 1.32 -16.81
C GLY A 22 -27.58 0.40 -16.87
N ALA A 23 -27.33 -0.23 -18.03
CA ALA A 23 -26.14 -1.06 -18.24
C ALA A 23 -24.84 -0.26 -18.12
N GLY A 24 -24.80 0.95 -18.70
CA GLY A 24 -23.65 1.85 -18.60
C GLY A 24 -23.33 2.25 -17.16
N LEU A 25 -24.35 2.58 -16.37
CA LEU A 25 -24.19 2.91 -14.94
C LEU A 25 -23.69 1.72 -14.13
N LEU A 26 -24.19 0.51 -14.39
CA LEU A 26 -23.72 -0.72 -13.73
C LEU A 26 -22.25 -1.02 -14.04
N LEU A 27 -21.85 -0.87 -15.30
CA LEU A 27 -20.45 -1.04 -15.71
C LEU A 27 -19.53 0.01 -15.07
N ALA A 28 -19.96 1.28 -15.07
CA ALA A 28 -19.22 2.36 -14.43
C ALA A 28 -19.08 2.14 -12.90
N TRP A 29 -20.16 1.69 -12.25
CA TRP A 29 -20.13 1.34 -10.83
C TRP A 29 -19.21 0.16 -10.54
N GLY A 30 -19.24 -0.89 -11.35
CA GLY A 30 -18.34 -2.04 -11.23
C GLY A 30 -16.87 -1.64 -11.37
N ALA A 31 -16.54 -0.86 -12.41
CA ALA A 31 -15.19 -0.35 -12.62
C ALA A 31 -14.73 0.58 -11.49
N TYR A 32 -15.61 1.45 -11.00
CA TYR A 32 -15.33 2.30 -9.84
C TYR A 32 -15.06 1.48 -8.59
N ARG A 33 -15.89 0.48 -8.28
CA ARG A 33 -15.75 -0.37 -7.10
C ARG A 33 -14.42 -1.15 -7.13
N ILE A 34 -14.08 -1.76 -8.26
CA ILE A 34 -12.81 -2.50 -8.43
C ILE A 34 -11.61 -1.56 -8.26
N SER A 35 -11.68 -0.35 -8.82
CA SER A 35 -10.62 0.67 -8.71
C SER A 35 -10.42 1.19 -7.28
N GLN A 36 -11.49 1.23 -6.48
CA GLN A 36 -11.47 1.78 -5.12
C GLN A 36 -11.16 0.73 -4.04
N HIS A 37 -11.43 -0.56 -4.28
CA HIS A 37 -11.40 -1.58 -3.23
C HIS A 37 -10.03 -1.71 -2.54
N SER A 38 -8.93 -1.64 -3.29
CA SER A 38 -7.56 -1.75 -2.77
C SER A 38 -6.91 -0.39 -2.43
N ARG A 39 -7.61 0.73 -2.64
CA ARG A 39 -7.09 2.10 -2.42
C ARG A 39 -7.64 2.81 -1.18
N GLN A 40 -8.66 2.26 -0.53
CA GLN A 40 -9.19 2.87 0.69
C GLN A 40 -8.10 2.88 1.77
N PRO A 41 -7.76 4.06 2.33
CA PRO A 41 -6.75 4.15 3.37
C PRO A 41 -7.22 3.34 4.59
N LEU A 42 -6.31 2.53 5.11
CA LEU A 42 -6.51 1.72 6.29
C LEU A 42 -5.35 1.96 7.24
N GLU A 43 -5.66 2.39 8.46
CA GLU A 43 -4.79 2.28 9.62
C GLU A 43 -5.42 1.26 10.57
N ARG A 44 -4.64 0.25 10.99
CA ARG A 44 -5.16 -0.76 11.91
C ARG A 44 -4.09 -1.36 12.80
N TRP A 45 -4.52 -1.62 14.03
CA TRP A 45 -3.77 -2.38 15.02
C TRP A 45 -4.42 -3.74 15.23
N TYR A 46 -3.60 -4.77 15.24
CA TYR A 46 -3.97 -6.09 15.74
C TYR A 46 -3.16 -6.36 16.99
N SER A 47 -3.83 -6.94 17.98
CA SER A 47 -3.24 -7.37 19.24
C SER A 47 -3.88 -8.69 19.62
N GLY A 48 -3.12 -9.59 20.23
CA GLY A 48 -3.63 -10.82 20.81
C GLY A 48 -2.93 -11.13 22.12
N ALA A 49 -3.46 -12.10 22.85
CA ALA A 49 -2.85 -12.62 24.07
C ALA A 49 -1.59 -13.44 23.71
N GLY A 50 -0.53 -12.76 23.29
CA GLY A 50 0.75 -13.34 22.95
C GLY A 50 1.86 -12.63 23.70
N SER A 51 2.13 -13.05 24.93
CA SER A 51 3.28 -12.56 25.72
C SER A 51 4.64 -12.93 25.09
N ALA A 52 4.65 -13.85 24.11
CA ALA A 52 5.86 -14.31 23.44
C ALA A 52 6.36 -13.36 22.34
N GLN A 53 5.50 -12.54 21.73
CA GLN A 53 5.91 -11.67 20.63
C GLN A 53 6.63 -10.42 21.17
N LYS A 54 7.94 -10.54 21.36
CA LYS A 54 8.81 -9.46 21.84
C LYS A 54 8.87 -8.26 20.90
N ARG A 55 8.65 -8.47 19.60
CA ARG A 55 8.76 -7.46 18.55
C ARG A 55 7.48 -7.41 17.72
N PRO A 56 6.72 -6.31 17.75
CA PRO A 56 5.56 -6.15 16.88
C PRO A 56 5.99 -6.06 15.41
N ILE A 57 5.09 -6.46 14.51
CA ILE A 57 5.33 -6.44 13.06
C ILE A 57 4.67 -5.22 12.44
N ILE A 58 5.37 -4.52 11.55
CA ILE A 58 4.81 -3.46 10.71
C ILE A 58 4.71 -3.97 9.27
N LEU A 59 3.52 -3.89 8.68
CA LEU A 59 3.27 -4.26 7.28
C LEU A 59 3.24 -3.01 6.39
N VAL A 60 4.13 -2.94 5.41
CA VAL A 60 4.36 -1.76 4.56
C VAL A 60 3.97 -2.06 3.12
N HIS A 61 2.91 -1.44 2.62
CA HIS A 61 2.40 -1.67 1.27
C HIS A 61 3.26 -1.01 0.18
N GLY A 62 3.04 -1.42 -1.07
CA GLY A 62 3.71 -0.87 -2.26
C GLY A 62 2.99 0.33 -2.90
N LEU A 63 3.52 0.78 -4.03
CA LEU A 63 2.97 1.87 -4.83
C LEU A 63 1.51 1.60 -5.22
N ASN A 64 0.65 2.62 -5.15
CA ASN A 64 -0.74 2.54 -5.61
C ASN A 64 -1.55 1.39 -4.98
N ARG A 65 -1.22 1.06 -3.73
CA ARG A 65 -1.93 0.12 -2.85
C ARG A 65 -2.19 0.80 -1.51
N SER A 66 -2.98 0.15 -0.67
CA SER A 66 -3.22 0.52 0.71
C SER A 66 -2.82 -0.62 1.63
N ALA A 67 -2.80 -0.37 2.94
CA ALA A 67 -2.56 -1.38 3.95
C ALA A 67 -3.59 -2.52 3.93
N ARG A 68 -4.76 -2.31 3.29
CA ARG A 68 -5.81 -3.32 3.17
C ARG A 68 -5.35 -4.60 2.48
N MET A 69 -4.37 -4.52 1.57
CA MET A 69 -3.82 -5.70 0.89
C MET A 69 -3.27 -6.76 1.86
N TRP A 70 -2.92 -6.35 3.08
CA TRP A 70 -2.42 -7.26 4.11
C TRP A 70 -3.53 -7.91 4.94
N ALA A 71 -4.70 -7.28 5.00
CA ALA A 71 -5.81 -7.65 5.88
C ALA A 71 -6.93 -8.41 5.17
N VAL A 72 -6.85 -8.57 3.85
CA VAL A 72 -7.86 -9.25 3.03
C VAL A 72 -7.15 -10.29 2.17
N ALA A 73 -7.70 -11.50 2.14
CA ALA A 73 -7.27 -12.56 1.24
C ALA A 73 -7.95 -12.36 -0.12
N ASP A 74 -7.48 -11.40 -0.90
CA ASP A 74 -7.96 -11.15 -2.26
C ASP A 74 -6.82 -11.10 -3.28
N ASP A 75 -7.18 -11.19 -4.56
CA ASP A 75 -6.29 -11.08 -5.72
C ASP A 75 -5.82 -9.64 -6.01
N GLY A 76 -6.05 -8.70 -5.09
CA GLY A 76 -5.81 -7.27 -5.27
C GLY A 76 -6.92 -6.53 -6.04
N HIS A 77 -7.93 -7.24 -6.56
CA HIS A 77 -9.12 -6.69 -7.22
C HIS A 77 -10.39 -6.83 -6.38
N GLY A 78 -10.27 -7.35 -5.16
CA GLY A 78 -11.40 -7.62 -4.27
C GLY A 78 -12.08 -8.95 -4.54
N ASN A 79 -11.53 -9.81 -5.40
CA ASN A 79 -11.99 -11.18 -5.56
C ASN A 79 -11.29 -12.03 -4.50
N GLY A 80 -12.05 -12.58 -3.56
CA GLY A 80 -11.51 -13.53 -2.61
C GLY A 80 -10.91 -14.73 -3.35
N ILE A 81 -9.73 -15.19 -2.93
CA ILE A 81 -9.13 -16.40 -3.47
C ILE A 81 -9.50 -17.55 -2.53
N PRO A 82 -10.28 -18.56 -2.99
CA PRO A 82 -10.64 -19.70 -2.16
C PRO A 82 -9.42 -20.33 -1.49
N GLU A 83 -9.58 -20.79 -0.25
CA GLU A 83 -8.55 -21.51 0.52
C GLU A 83 -7.28 -20.69 0.86
N THR A 84 -7.30 -19.38 0.62
CA THR A 84 -6.22 -18.48 1.06
C THR A 84 -6.62 -17.66 2.28
N ILE A 85 -5.61 -17.27 3.07
CA ILE A 85 -5.76 -16.41 4.24
C ILE A 85 -4.96 -15.12 4.02
N SER A 86 -5.37 -14.05 4.72
CA SER A 86 -4.65 -12.79 4.65
C SER A 86 -3.27 -12.91 5.29
N MET A 87 -2.33 -12.01 4.96
CA MET A 87 -1.03 -11.97 5.64
C MET A 87 -1.20 -11.75 7.15
N VAL A 88 -2.15 -10.92 7.55
CA VAL A 88 -2.49 -10.72 8.98
C VAL A 88 -2.92 -12.02 9.63
N ASP A 89 -3.81 -12.79 9.01
CA ASP A 89 -4.30 -14.05 9.59
C ASP A 89 -3.22 -15.12 9.60
N PHE A 90 -2.39 -15.18 8.55
CA PHE A 90 -1.21 -16.05 8.51
C PHE A 90 -0.25 -15.75 9.65
N LEU A 91 0.10 -14.47 9.88
CA LEU A 91 1.01 -14.10 10.97
C LEU A 91 0.41 -14.41 12.34
N LYS A 92 -0.88 -14.12 12.54
CA LYS A 92 -1.60 -14.47 13.77
C LYS A 92 -1.60 -15.97 14.02
N SER A 93 -1.89 -16.79 13.01
CA SER A 93 -1.90 -18.25 13.13
C SER A 93 -0.51 -18.83 13.42
N ARG A 94 0.55 -18.07 13.16
CA ARG A 94 1.96 -18.40 13.46
C ARG A 94 2.46 -17.82 14.78
N GLY A 95 1.58 -17.22 15.60
CA GLY A 95 1.94 -16.69 16.91
C GLY A 95 2.49 -15.26 16.90
N PHE A 96 2.24 -14.49 15.84
CA PHE A 96 2.59 -13.07 15.75
C PHE A 96 1.35 -12.17 15.74
N PRO A 97 0.62 -12.06 16.87
CA PRO A 97 -0.66 -11.34 16.89
C PRO A 97 -0.56 -9.80 16.98
N ASN A 98 0.61 -9.25 17.33
CA ASN A 98 0.87 -7.82 17.45
C ASN A 98 1.37 -7.26 16.10
N ILE A 99 0.44 -6.70 15.34
CA ILE A 99 0.68 -6.25 13.96
C ILE A 99 0.15 -4.82 13.82
N TYR A 100 0.94 -3.96 13.19
CA TYR A 100 0.52 -2.65 12.73
C TYR A 100 0.56 -2.59 11.21
N LEU A 101 -0.45 -1.94 10.63
CA LEU A 101 -0.48 -1.63 9.21
C LEU A 101 -1.11 -0.26 9.03
N ASN A 102 -0.54 0.53 8.12
CA ASN A 102 -1.04 1.85 7.78
C ASN A 102 -0.80 2.16 6.31
N THR A 103 -1.57 3.09 5.77
CA THR A 103 -1.54 3.52 4.38
C THR A 103 -0.82 4.85 4.25
N PHE A 104 0.23 4.90 3.43
CA PHE A 104 0.85 6.17 3.07
C PHE A 104 -0.16 7.03 2.30
N ALA A 105 -0.28 8.30 2.66
CA ALA A 105 -1.25 9.22 2.06
C ALA A 105 -1.01 9.42 0.56
N ASP A 106 0.26 9.48 0.13
CA ASP A 106 0.62 9.63 -1.28
C ASP A 106 1.90 8.86 -1.63
N THR A 107 1.73 7.61 -2.07
CA THR A 107 2.87 6.80 -2.56
C THR A 107 3.39 7.22 -3.93
N ARG A 108 2.66 8.05 -4.69
CA ARG A 108 3.00 8.39 -6.07
C ARG A 108 3.85 9.65 -6.16
N ASN A 109 3.54 10.64 -5.34
CA ASN A 109 4.17 11.95 -5.41
C ASN A 109 5.13 12.22 -4.24
N ALA A 110 5.02 11.49 -3.13
CA ALA A 110 6.00 11.62 -2.05
C ALA A 110 7.31 10.90 -2.39
N SER A 111 8.43 11.52 -2.03
CA SER A 111 9.75 10.90 -2.18
C SER A 111 9.90 9.68 -1.27
N LEU A 112 10.89 8.82 -1.56
CA LEU A 112 11.23 7.70 -0.67
C LEU A 112 11.63 8.20 0.73
N VAL A 113 12.36 9.31 0.79
CA VAL A 113 12.80 9.94 2.05
C VAL A 113 11.61 10.42 2.88
N GLU A 114 10.62 11.05 2.24
CA GLU A 114 9.43 11.52 2.95
C GLU A 114 8.61 10.34 3.50
N ASN A 115 8.40 9.31 2.69
CA ASN A 115 7.74 8.09 3.17
C ASN A 115 8.56 7.39 4.26
N ALA A 116 9.90 7.48 4.25
CA ALA A 116 10.74 6.92 5.29
C ALA A 116 10.56 7.67 6.63
N ARG A 117 10.36 8.99 6.61
CA ARG A 117 10.00 9.76 7.82
C ARG A 117 8.67 9.31 8.41
N ILE A 118 7.67 9.12 7.54
CA ILE A 118 6.36 8.61 7.95
C ILE A 118 6.51 7.19 8.53
N LEU A 119 7.32 6.33 7.91
CA LEU A 119 7.59 4.99 8.42
C LEU A 119 8.26 5.05 9.81
N LYS A 120 9.17 5.98 10.07
CA LYS A 120 9.72 6.16 11.43
C LYS A 120 8.65 6.53 12.45
N MET A 121 7.72 7.43 12.11
CA MET A 121 6.59 7.72 12.99
C MET A 121 5.74 6.48 13.29
N TRP A 122 5.58 5.59 12.31
CA TRP A 122 4.89 4.31 12.48
C TRP A 122 5.66 3.36 13.40
N ILE A 123 6.98 3.28 13.24
CA ILE A 123 7.87 2.50 14.11
C ILE A 123 7.75 2.98 15.56
N ASP A 124 7.81 4.29 15.81
CA ASP A 124 7.71 4.85 17.16
C ASP A 124 6.34 4.61 17.80
N LYS A 125 5.26 4.83 17.05
CA LYS A 125 3.90 4.53 17.51
C LYS A 125 3.76 3.05 17.88
N THR A 126 4.35 2.17 17.08
CA THR A 126 4.26 0.72 17.26
C THR A 126 5.05 0.26 18.48
N LYS A 127 6.32 0.70 18.61
CA LYS A 127 7.15 0.46 19.80
C LYS A 127 6.43 0.92 21.07
N LYS A 128 5.89 2.16 21.06
CA LYS A 128 5.17 2.72 22.20
C LYS A 128 3.93 1.92 22.56
N ARG A 129 3.12 1.53 21.57
CA ARG A 129 1.86 0.81 21.81
C ARG A 129 2.09 -0.59 22.39
N PHE A 130 3.12 -1.30 21.93
CA PHE A 130 3.41 -2.67 22.36
C PHE A 130 4.51 -2.77 23.41
N ASN A 131 5.00 -1.63 23.92
CA ASN A 131 6.13 -1.57 24.86
C ASN A 131 7.34 -2.39 24.39
N ALA A 132 7.74 -2.19 23.13
CA ALA A 132 8.80 -2.94 22.47
C ALA A 132 10.01 -2.04 22.15
N GLY A 133 11.22 -2.59 22.28
CA GLY A 133 12.46 -1.87 21.93
C GLY A 133 12.72 -1.81 20.43
N LYS A 134 12.27 -2.83 19.67
CA LYS A 134 12.43 -2.93 18.21
C LYS A 134 11.18 -3.49 17.55
N VAL A 135 11.06 -3.29 16.24
CA VAL A 135 10.00 -3.88 15.40
C VAL A 135 10.59 -4.81 14.35
N ASP A 136 9.74 -5.69 13.81
CA ASP A 136 10.02 -6.41 12.56
C ASP A 136 9.20 -5.77 11.43
N ILE A 137 9.78 -5.60 10.24
CA ILE A 137 9.09 -4.99 9.09
C ILE A 137 8.90 -6.03 7.99
N ILE A 138 7.69 -6.14 7.46
CA ILE A 138 7.41 -6.86 6.22
C ILE A 138 6.92 -5.85 5.19
N SER A 139 7.60 -5.79 4.06
CA SER A 139 7.40 -4.74 3.07
C SER A 139 7.19 -5.34 1.68
N HIS A 140 6.38 -4.67 0.86
CA HIS A 140 6.11 -5.09 -0.52
C HIS A 140 6.49 -4.01 -1.53
N SER A 141 7.15 -4.40 -2.62
CA SER A 141 7.46 -3.53 -3.77
C SER A 141 8.12 -2.22 -3.34
N MET A 142 7.58 -1.06 -3.74
CA MET A 142 8.06 0.27 -3.33
C MET A 142 8.18 0.43 -1.80
N GLY A 143 7.32 -0.22 -1.01
CA GLY A 143 7.39 -0.17 0.46
C GLY A 143 8.71 -0.72 1.01
N ALA A 144 9.35 -1.65 0.30
CA ALA A 144 10.68 -2.15 0.67
C ALA A 144 11.77 -1.11 0.43
N LEU A 145 11.64 -0.29 -0.62
CA LEU A 145 12.54 0.84 -0.86
C LEU A 145 12.38 1.93 0.22
N VAL A 146 11.15 2.19 0.66
CA VAL A 146 10.89 3.10 1.79
C VAL A 146 11.55 2.60 3.07
N ALA A 147 11.39 1.31 3.39
CA ALA A 147 12.04 0.71 4.56
C ALA A 147 13.58 0.78 4.45
N ARG A 148 14.14 0.46 3.28
CA ARG A 148 15.57 0.61 3.04
C ARG A 148 16.05 2.06 3.14
N ALA A 149 15.29 3.02 2.63
CA ALA A 149 15.64 4.44 2.73
C ALA A 149 15.75 4.89 4.20
N TYR A 150 14.89 4.37 5.08
CA TYR A 150 15.02 4.58 6.52
C TYR A 150 16.28 3.91 7.09
N LEU A 151 16.48 2.60 6.84
CA LEU A 151 17.60 1.84 7.41
C LEU A 151 18.98 2.27 6.90
N GLN A 152 19.06 2.77 5.66
CA GLN A 152 20.31 3.17 5.01
C GLN A 152 20.57 4.68 5.09
N GLU A 153 19.69 5.43 5.76
CA GLU A 153 19.79 6.88 5.89
C GLU A 153 19.90 7.60 4.53
N MET A 154 19.16 7.12 3.52
CA MET A 154 19.29 7.58 2.14
C MET A 154 19.03 9.09 2.01
N ASP A 155 20.03 9.75 1.44
CA ASP A 155 20.24 11.18 1.17
C ASP A 155 19.43 12.21 1.96
N LEU A 156 19.70 12.23 3.27
CA LEU A 156 19.41 13.35 4.16
C LEU A 156 20.62 14.29 4.31
N LYS A 157 21.69 14.04 3.55
CA LYS A 157 23.02 14.67 3.69
C LYS A 157 23.34 15.69 2.60
N ASP A 158 22.44 15.95 1.65
CA ASP A 158 22.57 17.06 0.70
C ASP A 158 22.26 18.42 1.37
N GLY A 159 23.15 18.84 2.27
CA GLY A 159 23.48 20.22 2.67
C GLY A 159 22.37 21.19 3.14
N SER A 160 21.09 20.84 3.04
CA SER A 160 19.95 21.74 3.12
C SER A 160 19.01 21.30 4.25
N ARG A 161 19.40 21.72 5.45
CA ARG A 161 18.60 21.97 6.67
C ARG A 161 17.27 21.19 6.84
N VAL A 162 17.32 20.28 7.84
CA VAL A 162 16.27 19.97 8.85
C VAL A 162 15.29 18.83 8.52
N SER A 163 15.76 17.59 8.67
CA SER A 163 15.32 16.68 9.74
C SER A 163 16.19 15.42 9.64
N SER A 164 17.03 15.16 10.64
CA SER A 164 17.91 13.98 10.70
C SER A 164 17.07 12.74 10.96
N LEU A 165 16.48 12.17 9.92
CA LEU A 165 15.94 10.82 9.98
C LEU A 165 17.12 9.84 10.04
N SER A 166 17.71 9.68 11.22
CA SER A 166 18.76 8.70 11.48
C SER A 166 18.13 7.36 11.86
N TYR A 167 18.81 6.28 11.48
CA TYR A 167 18.39 4.96 11.93
C TYR A 167 18.70 4.80 13.43
N GLU A 168 17.71 4.43 14.23
CA GLU A 168 17.80 4.41 15.71
C GLU A 168 18.03 3.01 16.29
N ASP A 169 18.52 2.06 15.47
CA ASP A 169 18.62 0.65 15.86
C ASP A 169 17.27 0.03 16.31
N ASP A 170 16.16 0.51 15.74
CA ASP A 170 14.80 0.17 16.17
C ASP A 170 14.07 -0.83 15.26
N VAL A 171 14.78 -1.38 14.26
CA VAL A 171 14.29 -2.43 13.36
C VAL A 171 15.17 -3.67 13.53
N ALA A 172 14.59 -4.78 13.97
CA ALA A 172 15.34 -6.02 14.13
C ALA A 172 15.44 -6.85 12.85
N ASN A 173 14.36 -6.89 12.05
CA ASN A 173 14.32 -7.60 10.78
C ASN A 173 13.57 -6.80 9.72
N LEU A 174 14.04 -6.89 8.48
CA LEU A 174 13.35 -6.40 7.30
C LEU A 174 13.14 -7.55 6.31
N VAL A 175 11.88 -7.93 6.11
CA VAL A 175 11.46 -8.88 5.08
C VAL A 175 10.92 -8.09 3.89
N MET A 176 11.44 -8.40 2.70
CA MET A 176 11.10 -7.69 1.46
C MET A 176 10.45 -8.66 0.48
N ILE A 177 9.27 -8.30 -0.01
CA ILE A 177 8.49 -9.08 -0.96
C ILE A 177 8.46 -8.29 -2.27
N ALA A 178 8.96 -8.88 -3.36
CA ALA A 178 8.96 -8.28 -4.70
C ALA A 178 9.56 -6.86 -4.76
N ALA A 179 10.64 -6.61 -4.00
CA ALA A 179 11.29 -5.31 -3.95
C ALA A 179 12.08 -5.03 -5.26
N PRO A 180 11.90 -3.87 -5.90
CA PRO A 180 12.67 -3.50 -7.08
C PRO A 180 14.06 -2.97 -6.67
N HIS A 181 14.99 -3.88 -6.34
CA HIS A 181 16.31 -3.53 -5.76
C HIS A 181 17.20 -2.64 -6.65
N LEU A 182 17.04 -2.69 -7.97
CA LEU A 182 17.87 -1.99 -8.96
C LEU A 182 17.20 -0.75 -9.57
N GLU A 183 16.15 -0.24 -8.93
CA GLU A 183 15.17 0.67 -9.55
C GLU A 183 14.50 -0.02 -10.76
N ALA A 184 13.17 -0.07 -10.77
CA ALA A 184 12.49 -0.51 -11.97
C ALA A 184 12.73 0.55 -13.06
N LEU A 185 13.70 0.30 -13.95
CA LEU A 185 14.10 1.14 -15.10
C LEU A 185 12.96 1.50 -16.08
N SER A 186 11.72 1.12 -15.80
CA SER A 186 10.53 1.60 -16.50
C SER A 186 9.80 2.67 -15.68
N ARG A 187 10.25 3.93 -15.80
CA ARG A 187 9.43 5.14 -15.63
C ARG A 187 8.73 5.37 -14.28
N ILE A 188 9.39 5.10 -13.15
CA ILE A 188 9.05 5.85 -11.92
C ILE A 188 9.95 7.08 -11.91
N ARG A 189 9.40 8.21 -12.36
CA ARG A 189 10.09 9.50 -12.40
C ARG A 189 10.21 10.05 -10.98
N TYR A 190 11.07 9.45 -10.16
CA TYR A 190 11.68 10.19 -9.06
C TYR A 190 12.69 11.15 -9.70
N PRO A 191 12.76 12.44 -9.32
CA PRO A 191 13.98 13.20 -9.52
C PRO A 191 15.06 12.57 -8.63
N LEU A 192 15.71 11.55 -9.17
CA LEU A 192 16.94 11.00 -8.62
C LEU A 192 18.07 11.92 -9.07
N SER A 193 18.39 12.92 -8.26
CA SER A 193 19.67 13.61 -8.33
C SER A 193 20.76 12.67 -7.79
N TRP A 194 21.08 11.59 -8.51
CA TRP A 194 22.21 10.71 -8.16
C TRP A 194 23.36 10.76 -9.17
N ALA A 195 23.24 11.48 -10.29
CA ALA A 195 24.33 11.58 -11.25
C ALA A 195 25.45 12.54 -10.77
N GLY A 196 26.07 12.22 -9.63
CA GLY A 196 27.47 12.51 -9.43
C GLY A 196 28.24 11.70 -10.47
N THR A 197 28.77 12.40 -11.47
CA THR A 197 29.72 11.85 -12.44
C THR A 197 30.80 11.07 -11.69
N PRO A 198 31.11 9.81 -12.04
CA PRO A 198 32.28 9.15 -11.53
C PRO A 198 33.51 9.97 -11.95
N SER A 199 34.29 10.47 -11.01
CA SER A 199 35.68 10.82 -11.29
C SER A 199 36.38 9.51 -11.65
N ALA A 200 36.78 9.39 -12.92
CA ALA A 200 37.59 8.29 -13.43
C ALA A 200 38.90 8.16 -12.62
N PRO A 201 39.49 6.95 -12.55
CA PRO A 201 40.72 6.68 -11.80
C PRO A 201 41.92 7.52 -12.26
#